data_AF-A0A0F2DD77-F1
#
_entry.id   AF-A0A0F2DD77-F1
#
_cell.length_a   1.000
_cell.length_b   1.000
_cell.length_c   1.000
_cell.angle_alpha   90.00
_cell.angle_beta   90.00
_cell.angle_gamma   90.00
#
_symmetry.space_group_name_H-M   'P 1'
#
loop_
_entity.id
_entity.type
_entity.pdbx_description
1 polymer ?
#
loop_
_entity_poly.entity_id
_entity_poly.type
_entity_poly.pdbx_seq_one_letter_code
_entity_poly.pdbx_strand_id
1 'polypeptide(L)' 'MKIGDKLKGRITGIQPYGAFVELETGDTGLIHISEIRTGFIENIQEALKVDEEVQVQVVD' A
#
# COMPACT_ATOMS: atom_id res chain seq x y z
N MET A 1 15.72 2.96 -5.73
CA MET A 1 14.49 3.79 -5.74
C MET A 1 14.82 5.14 -5.10
N LYS A 2 14.29 6.25 -5.61
CA LYS A 2 14.39 7.55 -4.92
C LYS A 2 13.12 7.81 -4.13
N ILE A 3 13.25 8.47 -2.99
CA ILE A 3 12.10 9.00 -2.24
C ILE A 3 11.31 9.92 -3.17
N GLY A 4 10.00 9.72 -3.24
CA GLY A 4 9.10 10.45 -4.12
C GLY A 4 8.80 9.79 -5.47
N ASP A 5 9.45 8.67 -5.82
CA ASP A 5 9.08 7.89 -7.00
C ASP A 5 7.67 7.32 -6.84
N LYS A 6 6.83 7.51 -7.87
CA LYS A 6 5.51 6.91 -7.96
C LYS A 6 5.61 5.60 -8.72
N LEU A 7 5.39 4.52 -8.01
CA LEU A 7 5.44 3.17 -8.54
C LEU A 7 4.02 2.61 -8.61
N LYS A 8 3.79 1.72 -9.57
CA LYS A 8 2.59 0.90 -9.60
C LYS A 8 2.88 -0.41 -8.89
N GLY A 9 1.92 -0.85 -8.10
CA GLY A 9 1.98 -2.15 -7.47
C GLY A 9 0.59 -2.71 -7.27
N ARG A 10 0.55 -4.00 -6.99
CA ARG A 10 -0.67 -4.76 -6.74
C ARG A 10 -0.74 -5.10 -5.28
N ILE A 11 -1.93 -4.96 -4.69
CA ILE A 11 -2.12 -5.39 -3.30
C ILE A 11 -2.14 -6.91 -3.25
N THR A 12 -1.16 -7.51 -2.59
CA THR A 12 -1.07 -8.96 -2.43
C THR A 12 -1.67 -9.43 -1.12
N GLY A 13 -1.79 -8.54 -0.14
CA GLY A 13 -2.34 -8.87 1.17
C GLY A 13 -2.76 -7.65 1.95
N ILE A 14 -3.77 -7.83 2.80
CA ILE A 14 -4.29 -6.76 3.65
C ILE A 14 -4.33 -7.28 5.08
N GLN A 15 -3.79 -6.50 6.00
CA GLN A 15 -3.76 -6.80 7.43
C GLN A 15 -4.38 -5.64 8.22
N PRO A 16 -4.82 -5.87 9.48
CA PRO A 16 -5.46 -4.83 10.29
C PRO A 16 -4.55 -3.62 10.56
N TYR A 17 -3.23 -3.80 10.45
CA TYR A 17 -2.23 -2.76 10.67
C TYR A 17 -1.65 -2.18 9.38
N GLY A 18 -2.04 -2.66 8.20
CA GLY A 18 -1.46 -2.19 6.93
C GLY A 18 -1.82 -3.03 5.70
N ALA A 19 -1.27 -2.65 4.55
CA ALA A 19 -1.46 -3.35 3.28
C ALA A 19 -0.10 -3.67 2.63
N PHE A 20 -0.01 -4.86 2.03
CA PHE A 20 1.15 -5.32 1.28
C PHE A 20 0.92 -5.01 -0.19
N VAL A 21 1.89 -4.33 -0.77
CA VAL A 21 1.90 -3.99 -2.19
C VAL A 21 3.12 -4.65 -2.81
N GLU A 22 2.88 -5.48 -3.82
CA GLU A 22 3.94 -6.01 -4.67
C GLU A 22 4.13 -5.08 -5.86
N LEU A 23 5.34 -4.55 -6.00
CA LEU A 23 5.72 -3.67 -7.09
C LEU A 23 6.06 -4.49 -8.32
N GLU A 24 5.82 -3.93 -9.51
CA GLU A 24 6.21 -4.60 -10.77
C GLU A 24 7.73 -4.81 -10.91
N THR A 25 8.54 -4.14 -10.09
CA THR A 25 10.00 -4.34 -10.01
C THR A 25 10.38 -5.66 -9.34
N GLY A 26 9.41 -6.37 -8.74
CA GLY A 26 9.62 -7.58 -7.94
C GLY A 26 9.89 -7.29 -6.45
N ASP A 27 9.87 -6.03 -6.05
CA ASP A 27 10.00 -5.62 -4.65
C ASP A 27 8.64 -5.66 -3.93
N THR A 28 8.64 -5.97 -2.65
CA THR A 28 7.43 -5.92 -1.80
C THR A 28 7.50 -4.74 -0.86
N GLY A 29 6.50 -3.87 -0.92
CA GLY A 29 6.30 -2.74 -0.01
C GLY A 29 5.20 -3.03 1.01
N LEU A 30 5.34 -2.47 2.21
CA LEU A 30 4.31 -2.48 3.24
C LEU A 30 3.86 -1.04 3.50
N ILE A 31 2.57 -0.79 3.37
CA ILE A 31 1.95 0.48 3.72
C ILE A 31 1.34 0.33 5.11
N HIS A 32 1.82 1.12 6.06
CA HIS A 32 1.25 1.13 7.40
C HIS A 32 -0.13 1.79 7.40
N ILE A 33 -1.06 1.34 8.24
CA ILE A 33 -2.42 1.90 8.31
C ILE A 33 -2.42 3.42 8.56
N SER A 34 -1.43 3.92 9.30
CA SER A 34 -1.25 5.35 9.58
C SER A 34 -0.96 6.20 8.33
N GLU A 35 -0.35 5.60 7.31
CA GLU A 35 -0.04 6.26 6.03
C GLU A 35 -1.25 6.22 5.06
N ILE A 36 -2.17 5.27 5.25
CA ILE A 36 -3.32 5.09 4.36
C ILE A 36 -4.35 6.20 4.58
N ARG A 37 -4.60 6.59 5.84
CA ARG A 37 -5.36 7.81 6.18
C ARG A 37 -4.98 8.37 7.54
N THR A 38 -5.04 9.70 7.65
CA THR A 38 -4.95 10.51 8.89
C THR A 38 -6.23 10.46 9.75
N GLY A 39 -6.92 9.31 9.80
CA GLY A 39 -8.16 9.14 10.55
C GLY A 39 -8.42 7.67 10.90
N PHE A 40 -9.44 7.41 11.71
CA PHE A 40 -9.82 6.05 12.10
C PHE A 40 -10.40 5.31 10.88
N ILE A 41 -9.72 4.27 10.41
CA ILE A 41 -10.26 3.32 9.44
C ILE A 41 -10.79 2.13 10.22
N GLU A 42 -12.11 1.91 10.15
CA GLU A 42 -12.73 0.72 10.75
C GLU A 42 -12.41 -0.55 9.95
N ASN A 43 -12.37 -0.46 8.62
CA ASN A 43 -12.02 -1.58 7.74
C ASN A 43 -11.16 -1.14 6.56
N ILE A 44 -9.88 -1.49 6.62
CA ILE A 44 -8.94 -1.20 5.53
C ILE A 44 -9.27 -2.01 4.26
N GLN A 45 -9.97 -3.15 4.42
CA GLN A 45 -10.44 -4.01 3.33
C GLN A 45 -11.56 -3.36 2.49
N GLU A 46 -12.24 -2.33 3.02
CA GLU A 46 -13.19 -1.55 2.23
C GLU A 46 -12.50 -0.43 1.44
N ALA A 47 -11.37 0.07 1.97
CA ALA A 47 -10.56 1.11 1.33
C ALA A 47 -9.63 0.56 0.25
N LEU A 48 -9.17 -0.68 0.41
CA LEU A 48 -8.19 -1.35 -0.44
C LEU A 48 -8.64 -2.78 -0.69
N LYS A 49 -8.45 -3.30 -1.91
CA LYS A 49 -8.77 -4.69 -2.25
C LYS A 49 -7.53 -5.49 -2.62
N VAL A 50 -7.50 -6.75 -2.21
CA VAL A 50 -6.50 -7.71 -2.69
C VAL A 50 -6.66 -7.87 -4.20
N ASP A 51 -5.53 -7.97 -4.90
CA ASP A 51 -5.39 -7.99 -6.36
C ASP A 51 -5.70 -6.65 -7.06
N GLU A 52 -5.96 -5.57 -6.31
CA GLU A 52 -6.17 -4.24 -6.86
C GLU A 52 -4.84 -3.56 -7.21
N GLU A 53 -4.77 -2.95 -8.38
CA GLU A 53 -3.65 -2.10 -8.79
C GLU A 53 -3.75 -0.73 -8.14
N VAL A 54 -2.73 -0.38 -7.37
CA VAL A 54 -2.63 0.90 -6.67
C VAL A 54 -1.34 1.62 -7.07
N GLN A 55 -1.39 2.95 -7.05
CA GLN A 55 -0.21 3.77 -7.25
C GLN A 55 0.35 4.17 -5.88
N VAL A 56 1.57 3.73 -5.60
CA VAL A 56 2.27 4.00 -4.34
C VAL A 56 3.41 4.97 -4.56
N GLN A 57 3.75 5.72 -3.53
CA GLN A 57 4.89 6.63 -3.54
C GLN A 57 5.91 6.18 -2.50
N VAL A 58 7.19 6.14 -2.87
CA VAL A 58 8.27 5.85 -1.93
C VAL A 58 8.37 7.01 -0.94
N VAL A 59 8.15 6.71 0.34
CA VAL A 59 8.32 7.61 1.48
C VAL A 59 9.66 7.31 2.17
N ASP A 60 10.30 8.32 2.77
CA ASP A 60 11.61 8.23 3.44
C ASP A 60 11.55 7.49 4.78
#